data_AF-A0A3C0FQJ1-F1
#
_entry.id   AF-A0A3C0FQJ1-F1
#
_cell.length_a   1.000
_cell.length_b   1.000
_cell.length_c   1.000
_cell.angle_alpha   90.00
_cell.angle_beta   90.00
_cell.angle_gamma   90.00
#
_symmetry.space_group_name_H-M   'P 1'
#
loop_
_entity.id
_entity.type
_entity.pdbx_description
1 polymer ?
#
loop_
_entity_poly.entity_id
_entity_poly.type
_entity_poly.pdbx_seq_one_letter_code
_entity_poly.pdbx_strand_id
1 'polypeptide(L)'
;MVILSETWDIAHSAIDSAQGRSYSNIMTKKLAIAIAQLNPIVGDVTGNRDKVVAAWETAADQAADVVLYSELVLSGYPPEDLVMKPAFMRHLHDAVQFICE
;
A
#
# COMPACT_ATOMS: atom_id res chain seq x y z
N MET A 1 -8.87 1.20 8.32
CA MET A 1 -7.87 1.79 7.40
C MET A 1 -7.38 3.08 8.01
N VAL A 2 -6.07 3.27 8.12
CA VAL A 2 -5.48 4.53 8.59
C VAL A 2 -4.86 5.19 7.37
N ILE A 3 -5.34 6.36 6.98
CA ILE A 3 -4.64 7.19 6.01
C ILE A 3 -3.64 8.03 6.78
N LEU A 4 -2.37 7.70 6.61
CA LEU A 4 -1.30 8.57 7.06
C LEU A 4 -1.07 9.59 5.96
N SER A 5 -1.69 10.76 6.10
CA SER A 5 -1.26 11.95 5.36
C SER A 5 -0.29 12.70 6.27
N GLU A 6 0.95 12.24 6.36
CA GLU A 6 1.99 13.02 7.01
C GLU A 6 2.47 14.11 6.05
N THR A 7 2.38 15.37 6.48
CA THR A 7 2.98 16.50 5.79
C THR A 7 4.48 16.46 6.07
N TRP A 8 5.23 15.81 5.20
CA TRP A 8 6.67 16.06 5.12
C TRP A 8 6.87 17.38 4.37
N ASP A 9 6.68 18.50 5.08
CA ASP A 9 7.27 19.75 4.64
C ASP A 9 8.78 19.56 4.73
N ILE A 10 9.41 19.25 3.59
CA ILE A 10 10.86 19.41 3.44
C ILE A 10 11.12 20.93 3.38
N ALA A 11 10.80 21.63 4.46
CA ALA A 11 11.27 22.97 4.68
C ALA A 11 12.79 22.87 4.84
N HIS A 12 13.50 23.19 3.76
CA HIS A 12 14.95 23.45 3.78
C HIS A 12 15.25 24.74 4.58
N SER A 13 14.85 24.82 5.86
CA SER A 13 15.04 26.03 6.66
C SER A 13 16.43 26.13 7.32
N ALA A 14 17.42 25.34 6.90
CA ALA A 14 18.73 25.33 7.56
C ALA A 14 19.96 25.30 6.62
N ILE A 15 19.80 25.45 5.30
CA ILE A 15 20.95 25.43 4.37
C ILE A 15 21.20 26.79 3.68
N ASP A 16 20.30 27.77 3.79
CA ASP A 16 20.30 28.92 2.88
C ASP A 16 20.75 30.27 3.48
N SER A 17 21.93 30.31 4.09
CA SER A 17 22.63 31.58 4.37
C SER A 17 23.87 31.82 3.49
N ALA A 18 24.19 30.94 2.53
CA ALA A 18 25.45 31.00 1.80
C ALA A 18 25.38 31.00 0.26
N GLN A 19 24.20 30.86 -0.38
CA GLN A 19 24.12 30.82 -1.84
C GLN A 19 22.86 31.53 -2.34
N GLY A 20 23.00 32.73 -2.91
CA GLY A 20 21.89 33.55 -3.43
C GLY A 20 21.18 32.97 -4.66
N ARG A 21 20.58 31.78 -4.55
CA ARG A 21 19.67 31.21 -5.53
C ARG A 21 18.23 31.33 -5.02
N SER A 22 17.49 32.29 -5.57
CA SER A 22 16.04 32.36 -5.39
C SER A 22 15.40 31.15 -6.09
N TYR A 23 15.09 30.10 -5.34
CA TYR A 23 14.27 28.99 -5.83
C TYR A 23 12.82 29.46 -5.94
N SER A 24 12.45 30.00 -7.10
CA SER A 24 11.04 30.27 -7.40
C SER A 24 10.25 28.97 -7.40
N ASN A 25 9.23 28.87 -6.54
CA ASN A 25 8.14 27.87 -6.60
C ASN A 25 8.57 26.41 -6.79
N ILE A 26 9.26 25.81 -5.81
CA ILE A 26 9.19 24.35 -5.67
C ILE A 26 7.80 24.03 -5.11
N MET A 27 6.83 23.85 -5.99
CA MET A 27 5.53 23.26 -5.64
C MET A 27 5.80 21.81 -5.21
N THR A 28 5.74 21.52 -3.92
CA THR A 28 5.85 20.16 -3.39
C THR A 28 4.54 19.42 -3.66
N LYS A 29 4.62 18.33 -4.44
CA LYS A 29 3.46 17.47 -4.68
C LYS A 29 3.26 16.57 -3.44
N LYS A 30 2.08 16.62 -2.82
CA LYS A 30 1.71 15.74 -1.70
C LYS A 30 1.52 14.31 -2.22
N LEU A 31 2.06 13.33 -1.49
CA LEU A 31 1.82 11.90 -1.69
C LEU A 31 0.96 11.39 -0.53
N ALA A 32 -0.24 10.86 -0.82
CA ALA A 32 -1.14 10.28 0.16
C ALA A 32 -1.00 8.75 0.17
N ILE A 33 -0.68 8.19 1.33
CA ILE A 33 -0.49 6.74 1.50
C ILE A 33 -1.56 6.20 2.47
N ALA A 34 -2.41 5.31 1.98
CA ALA A 34 -3.34 4.55 2.80
C ALA A 34 -2.66 3.29 3.35
N ILE A 35 -2.79 3.04 4.65
CA ILE A 35 -2.35 1.80 5.28
C ILE A 35 -3.58 0.94 5.59
N ALA A 36 -3.73 -0.14 4.83
CA ALA A 36 -4.80 -1.11 4.97
C ALA A 36 -4.44 -2.14 6.04
N GLN A 37 -4.82 -1.82 7.28
CA GLN A 37 -4.75 -2.77 8.40
C GLN A 37 -5.93 -3.75 8.32
N LEU A 38 -5.67 -4.91 7.70
CA LEU A 38 -6.65 -5.97 7.48
C LEU A 38 -6.45 -7.13 8.46
N ASN A 39 -7.45 -8.01 8.54
CA ASN A 39 -7.37 -9.28 9.27
C ASN A 39 -7.47 -10.45 8.27
N PRO A 40 -6.40 -10.76 7.51
CA PRO A 40 -6.41 -11.86 6.56
C PRO A 40 -6.48 -13.22 7.29
N ILE A 41 -7.14 -14.20 6.67
CA ILE A 41 -7.27 -15.56 7.20
C ILE A 41 -6.28 -16.46 6.45
N VAL A 42 -5.42 -17.17 7.17
CA VAL A 42 -4.43 -18.07 6.55
C VAL A 42 -5.14 -19.11 5.68
N GLY A 43 -4.77 -19.19 4.40
CA GLY A 43 -5.31 -20.14 3.42
C GLY A 43 -6.55 -19.65 2.66
N ASP A 44 -7.26 -18.62 3.13
CA ASP A 44 -8.45 -18.08 2.46
C ASP A 44 -8.09 -17.04 1.39
N VAL A 45 -7.53 -17.50 0.28
CA VAL A 45 -7.04 -16.62 -0.80
C VAL A 45 -8.14 -15.73 -1.37
N THR A 46 -9.33 -16.29 -1.63
CA THR A 46 -10.45 -15.55 -2.20
C THR A 46 -10.97 -14.50 -1.22
N GLY A 47 -11.23 -14.85 0.04
CA GLY A 47 -11.69 -13.89 1.03
C GLY A 47 -10.65 -12.81 1.34
N ASN A 48 -9.36 -13.14 1.32
CA ASN A 48 -8.30 -12.16 1.50
C ASN A 48 -8.17 -11.20 0.32
N ARG A 49 -8.31 -11.70 -0.92
CA ARG A 49 -8.39 -10.89 -2.13
C ARG A 49 -9.55 -9.90 -2.04
N ASP A 50 -10.73 -10.35 -1.62
CA ASP A 50 -11.91 -9.49 -1.52
C ASP A 50 -11.69 -8.36 -0.48
N LYS A 51 -11.00 -8.66 0.63
CA LYS A 51 -10.57 -7.62 1.60
C LYS A 51 -9.56 -6.63 1.00
N VAL A 52 -8.63 -7.10 0.17
CA VAL A 52 -7.64 -6.25 -0.53
C VAL A 52 -8.33 -5.28 -1.49
N VAL A 53 -9.29 -5.78 -2.29
CA VAL A 53 -10.08 -4.99 -3.24
C VAL A 53 -10.93 -3.95 -2.50
N ALA A 54 -11.68 -4.36 -1.48
CA ALA A 54 -12.50 -3.43 -0.70
C ALA A 54 -11.66 -2.31 -0.04
N ALA A 55 -10.46 -2.64 0.44
CA ALA A 55 -9.55 -1.64 1.00
C ALA A 55 -8.94 -0.72 -0.06
N TRP A 56 -8.69 -1.22 -1.28
CA TRP A 56 -8.27 -0.40 -2.41
C TRP A 56 -9.35 0.60 -2.82
N GLU A 57 -10.60 0.15 -2.96
CA GLU A 57 -11.75 1.01 -3.25
C GLU A 57 -11.91 2.10 -2.18
N THR A 58 -11.85 1.71 -0.90
CA THR A 58 -11.92 2.66 0.22
C THR A 58 -10.78 3.68 0.18
N ALA A 59 -9.57 3.27 -0.22
CA ALA A 59 -8.42 4.16 -0.33
C ALA A 59 -8.56 5.14 -1.52
N ALA A 60 -9.10 4.67 -2.64
CA ALA A 60 -9.42 5.49 -3.81
C ALA A 60 -10.48 6.56 -3.47
N ASP A 61 -11.54 6.19 -2.75
CA ASP A 61 -12.57 7.12 -2.27
C ASP A 61 -12.01 8.22 -1.36
N GLN A 62 -10.88 7.95 -0.69
CA GLN A 62 -10.19 8.90 0.17
C GLN A 62 -9.00 9.61 -0.52
N ALA A 63 -8.92 9.51 -1.85
CA ALA A 63 -7.89 10.14 -2.68
C ALA A 63 -6.45 9.77 -2.28
N ALA A 64 -6.22 8.53 -1.85
CA ALA A 64 -4.87 8.00 -1.67
C ALA A 64 -4.21 7.74 -3.03
N ASP A 65 -2.92 8.06 -3.14
CA ASP A 65 -2.09 7.74 -4.30
C ASP A 65 -1.59 6.29 -4.25
N VAL A 66 -1.38 5.75 -3.04
CA VAL A 66 -0.86 4.40 -2.80
C VAL A 66 -1.60 3.77 -1.63
N VAL A 67 -1.89 2.47 -1.73
CA VAL A 67 -2.36 1.64 -0.61
C VAL A 67 -1.29 0.60 -0.27
N LEU A 68 -0.96 0.50 1.02
CA LEU A 68 -0.04 -0.49 1.58
C LEU A 68 -0.82 -1.53 2.37
N TYR A 69 -0.49 -2.80 2.14
CA TYR A 69 -1.06 -3.96 2.83
C TYR A 69 -0.01 -4.61 3.73
N SER A 70 -0.45 -5.50 4.61
CA SER A 70 0.45 -6.34 5.42
C SER A 70 1.21 -7.35 4.55
N GLU A 71 2.33 -7.86 5.08
CA GLU A 71 3.06 -8.96 4.48
C GLU A 71 2.14 -10.16 4.20
N LEU A 72 2.31 -10.77 3.01
CA LEU A 72 1.61 -11.98 2.60
C LEU A 72 0.07 -11.90 2.74
N VAL A 73 -0.52 -10.71 2.56
CA VAL A 73 -1.95 -10.45 2.78
C VAL A 73 -2.90 -11.45 2.09
N LEU A 74 -2.56 -11.91 0.88
CA LEU A 74 -3.40 -12.84 0.12
C LEU A 74 -3.39 -14.26 0.71
N SER A 75 -2.22 -14.76 1.14
CA SER A 75 -2.14 -16.08 1.77
C SER A 75 -2.54 -16.06 3.24
N GLY A 76 -2.51 -14.89 3.89
CA GLY A 76 -2.37 -14.76 5.33
C GLY A 76 -0.95 -15.09 5.79
N TYR A 77 -0.61 -14.69 7.02
CA TYR A 77 0.71 -14.89 7.61
C TYR A 77 0.62 -15.60 8.97
N PRO A 78 1.48 -16.61 9.26
CA PRO A 78 2.37 -17.28 8.32
C PRO A 78 1.62 -18.36 7.51
N PRO A 79 1.93 -18.57 6.22
CA PRO A 79 1.29 -19.63 5.43
C PRO A 79 1.92 -21.03 5.64
N GLU A 80 3.10 -21.10 6.24
CA GLU A 80 3.83 -22.35 6.51
C GLU A 80 3.86 -23.29 5.29
N ASP A 81 3.56 -24.58 5.46
CA ASP A 81 3.62 -25.61 4.42
C ASP A 81 2.61 -25.42 3.28
N LEU A 82 1.66 -24.48 3.38
CA LEU A 82 0.74 -24.18 2.28
C LEU A 82 1.51 -23.72 1.04
N VAL A 83 2.63 -23.01 1.22
CA VAL A 83 3.48 -22.56 0.09
C VAL A 83 4.08 -23.72 -0.70
N MET A 84 4.14 -24.91 -0.11
CA MET A 84 4.62 -26.13 -0.78
C MET A 84 3.53 -26.81 -1.62
N LYS A 85 2.28 -26.34 -1.56
CA LYS A 85 1.15 -26.92 -2.32
C LYS A 85 1.01 -26.21 -3.67
N PRO A 86 1.24 -26.87 -4.82
CA PRO A 86 1.15 -26.22 -6.13
C PRO A 86 -0.24 -25.63 -6.43
N ALA A 87 -1.30 -26.24 -5.92
CA ALA A 87 -2.66 -25.71 -6.07
C ALA A 87 -2.85 -24.38 -5.32
N PHE A 88 -2.26 -24.23 -4.13
CA PHE A 88 -2.31 -22.99 -3.36
C PHE A 88 -1.54 -21.87 -4.06
N MET A 89 -0.34 -22.17 -4.57
CA MET A 89 0.47 -21.20 -5.32
C MET A 89 -0.22 -20.74 -6.61
N ARG A 90 -0.91 -21.64 -7.33
CA ARG A 90 -1.75 -21.25 -8.48
C ARG A 90 -2.90 -20.35 -8.06
N HIS A 91 -3.60 -20.67 -6.97
CA HIS A 91 -4.70 -19.84 -6.48
C HIS A 91 -4.23 -18.43 -6.09
N LEU A 92 -3.06 -18.31 -5.44
CA LEU A 92 -2.44 -17.01 -5.15
C LEU A 92 -2.09 -16.25 -6.44
N HIS A 93 -1.53 -16.94 -7.44
CA HIS A 93 -1.23 -16.33 -8.73
C HIS A 93 -2.49 -15.80 -9.42
N ASP A 94 -3.56 -16.59 -9.48
CA ASP A 94 -4.84 -16.21 -10.09
C ASP A 94 -5.47 -15.01 -9.35
N ALA A 95 -5.34 -14.97 -8.02
CA ALA A 95 -5.82 -13.84 -7.22
C ALA A 95 -5.03 -12.55 -7.50
N VAL A 96 -3.72 -12.63 -7.69
CA VAL A 96 -2.89 -11.48 -8.09
C VAL A 96 -3.28 -11.00 -9.49
N GLN A 97 -3.45 -11.91 -10.46
CA GLN A 97 -3.91 -11.55 -11.81
C GLN A 97 -5.25 -10.81 -11.75
N PHE A 98 -6.21 -11.33 -10.99
CA PHE A 98 -7.51 -10.69 -10.80
C PHE A 98 -7.41 -9.26 -10.24
N ILE A 99 -6.46 -8.99 -9.33
CA ILE A 99 -6.28 -7.64 -8.75
C ILE A 99 -5.62 -6.68 -9.76
N CYS A 100 -4.84 -7.19 -10.70
CA CYS A 100 -4.12 -6.37 -11.69
C CYS A 100 -4.94 -6.03 -12.93
N GLU A 101 -6.00 -6.77 -13.22
CA GLU A 101 -6.95 -6.55 -14.32
C GLU A 101 -8.00 -5.49 -13.96
#